data_AF-A0A067Q636-F1
#
_entry.id   AF-A0A067Q636-F1
#
_cell.length_a   1.000
_cell.length_b   1.000
_cell.length_c   1.000
_cell.angle_alpha   90.00
_cell.angle_beta   90.00
_cell.angle_gamma   90.00
#
_symmetry.space_group_name_H-M   'P 1'
#
loop_
_entity.id
_entity.type
_entity.pdbx_description
1 polymer ?
#
loop_
_entity_poly.entity_id
_entity_poly.type
_entity_poly.pdbx_seq_one_letter_code
_entity_poly.pdbx_strand_id
1 'polypeptide(L)'
;MCDTACLSHYAEIGAWTTLVGRYGITAVYAVQVYEWLIAFDEEWEHIHQRRWTSVKMAYLFCRYWPLCVFPFHMWAWLGDHEQQTCAGIVRVLYALLIPCPLAAQAVMLLRAVAFTGRNSVVLGILGFGYSILTVLQIWIFGTHFVLVEEVFQEFGRSGCFANDKIAQEHIFIKQVALPTAGLFLAVFLFDVLSIGSIVVHYLRRRSLQIDLGKLFIEQGIAAFVVISVINILSAASYMDSTRVYMGMTLPAAFIIPDIIACRLILTLRRRASRTEFDELQLQSLVVREAVAALEMDDRSGKGVDGQSQA
;
A
#
# COMPACT_ATOMS: atom_id res chain seq x y z
N MET A 1 -24.08 36.97 -10.39
CA MET A 1 -25.22 36.36 -9.65
C MET A 1 -25.56 35.07 -10.37
N CYS A 2 -25.66 33.96 -9.66
CA CYS A 2 -26.02 32.64 -10.20
C CYS A 2 -27.55 32.52 -10.05
N ASP A 3 -28.25 32.28 -11.16
CA ASP A 3 -29.71 32.14 -11.15
C ASP A 3 -30.14 30.84 -10.43
N THR A 4 -31.44 30.70 -10.13
CA THR A 4 -32.00 29.49 -9.49
C THR A 4 -31.68 28.20 -10.25
N ALA A 5 -31.65 28.25 -11.58
CA ALA A 5 -31.25 27.13 -12.43
C ALA A 5 -29.78 26.72 -12.18
N CYS A 6 -28.90 27.70 -12.00
CA CYS A 6 -27.49 27.48 -11.73
C CYS A 6 -27.28 26.82 -10.34
N LEU A 7 -28.00 27.27 -9.30
CA LEU A 7 -27.99 26.62 -7.98
C LEU A 7 -28.48 25.16 -8.03
N SER A 8 -29.57 24.89 -8.75
CA SER A 8 -30.12 23.53 -8.87
C SER A 8 -29.13 22.54 -9.51
N HIS A 9 -28.36 23.00 -10.49
CA HIS A 9 -27.34 22.19 -11.17
C HIS A 9 -26.17 21.83 -10.23
N TYR A 10 -25.73 22.77 -9.38
CA TYR A 10 -24.68 22.49 -8.41
C TYR A 10 -25.13 21.52 -7.31
N ALA A 11 -26.38 21.65 -6.84
CA ALA A 11 -26.96 20.73 -5.86
C ALA A 11 -27.02 19.30 -6.41
N GLU A 12 -27.41 19.13 -7.68
CA GLU A 12 -27.44 17.82 -8.35
C GLU A 12 -26.02 17.19 -8.43
N ILE A 13 -25.00 17.98 -8.80
CA ILE A 13 -23.61 17.51 -8.85
C ILE A 13 -23.10 17.13 -7.45
N GLY A 14 -23.40 17.94 -6.43
CA GLY A 14 -23.04 17.66 -5.04
C GLY A 14 -23.67 16.38 -4.50
N ALA A 15 -24.95 16.15 -4.79
CA ALA A 15 -25.65 14.92 -4.43
C ALA A 15 -25.03 13.69 -5.11
N TRP A 16 -24.79 13.77 -6.43
CA TRP A 16 -24.16 12.68 -7.18
C TRP A 16 -22.75 12.34 -6.68
N THR A 17 -21.92 13.35 -6.46
CA THR A 17 -20.54 13.15 -5.98
C THR A 17 -20.50 12.56 -4.57
N THR A 18 -21.38 13.00 -3.68
CA THR A 18 -21.57 12.42 -2.35
C THR A 18 -21.96 10.95 -2.44
N LEU A 19 -22.93 10.62 -3.31
CA LEU A 19 -23.40 9.25 -3.51
C LEU A 19 -22.27 8.34 -4.02
N VAL A 20 -21.53 8.79 -5.04
CA VAL A 20 -20.40 8.03 -5.58
C VAL A 20 -19.29 7.88 -4.54
N GLY A 21 -19.00 8.90 -3.74
CA GLY A 21 -18.05 8.81 -2.62
C GLY A 21 -18.45 7.76 -1.58
N ARG A 22 -19.73 7.72 -1.20
CA ARG A 22 -20.31 6.74 -0.26
C ARG A 22 -20.23 5.30 -0.81
N TYR A 23 -20.55 5.08 -2.09
CA TYR A 23 -20.38 3.77 -2.72
C TYR A 23 -18.91 3.39 -2.88
N GLY A 24 -18.06 4.34 -3.26
CA GLY A 24 -16.63 4.14 -3.45
C GLY A 24 -15.94 3.69 -2.17
N ILE A 25 -16.15 4.38 -1.04
CA ILE A 25 -15.56 3.99 0.24
C ILE A 25 -16.04 2.60 0.69
N THR A 26 -17.33 2.31 0.52
CA THR A 26 -17.92 1.02 0.88
C THR A 26 -17.33 -0.11 0.03
N ALA A 27 -17.21 0.09 -1.29
CA ALA A 27 -16.64 -0.89 -2.20
C ALA A 27 -15.18 -1.18 -1.90
N VAL A 28 -14.36 -0.15 -1.69
CA VAL A 28 -12.93 -0.32 -1.39
C VAL A 28 -12.74 -0.99 -0.02
N TYR A 29 -13.56 -0.65 0.98
CA TYR A 29 -13.50 -1.32 2.27
C TYR A 29 -13.95 -2.79 2.19
N ALA A 30 -14.99 -3.09 1.41
CA ALA A 30 -15.40 -4.47 1.15
C ALA A 30 -14.26 -5.29 0.50
N VAL A 31 -13.54 -4.70 -0.47
CA VAL A 31 -12.35 -5.32 -1.07
C VAL A 31 -11.26 -5.53 -0.03
N GLN A 32 -10.98 -4.56 0.86
CA GLN A 32 -10.01 -4.71 1.94
C GLN A 32 -10.36 -5.87 2.88
N VAL A 33 -11.61 -5.99 3.31
CA VAL A 33 -12.07 -7.06 4.20
C VAL A 33 -12.03 -8.42 3.48
N TYR A 34 -12.46 -8.47 2.23
CA TYR A 34 -12.40 -9.67 1.41
C TYR A 34 -10.95 -10.17 1.26
N GLU A 35 -10.04 -9.27 0.87
CA GLU A 35 -8.61 -9.54 0.74
C GLU A 35 -7.96 -9.97 2.07
N TRP A 36 -8.45 -9.45 3.20
CA TRP A 36 -8.06 -9.89 4.53
C TRP A 36 -8.49 -11.33 4.82
N LEU A 37 -9.76 -11.65 4.63
CA LEU A 37 -10.31 -12.98 4.90
C LEU A 37 -9.62 -14.07 4.07
N ILE A 38 -9.44 -13.86 2.77
CA ILE A 38 -8.87 -14.90 1.89
C ILE A 38 -7.37 -15.12 2.09
N ALA A 39 -6.65 -14.15 2.64
CA ALA A 39 -5.22 -14.28 2.90
C ALA A 39 -4.92 -14.63 4.37
N PHE A 40 -5.95 -14.80 5.21
CA PHE A 40 -5.78 -15.00 6.65
C PHE A 40 -4.95 -16.24 7.00
N ASP A 41 -5.22 -17.38 6.34
CA ASP A 41 -4.51 -18.63 6.60
C ASP A 41 -3.01 -18.52 6.27
N GLU A 42 -2.71 -17.96 5.10
CA GLU A 42 -1.33 -17.73 4.63
C GLU A 42 -0.60 -16.71 5.52
N GLU A 43 -1.32 -15.70 6.00
CA GLU A 43 -0.80 -14.69 6.93
C GLU A 43 -0.50 -15.29 8.31
N TRP A 44 -1.36 -16.18 8.79
CA TRP A 44 -1.14 -16.88 10.05
C TRP A 44 0.14 -17.72 10.02
N GLU A 45 0.30 -18.52 8.96
CA GLU A 45 1.46 -19.39 8.79
C GLU A 45 2.77 -18.60 8.58
N HIS A 46 2.76 -17.58 7.72
CA HIS A 46 4.00 -16.92 7.29
C HIS A 46 4.39 -15.65 8.06
N ILE A 47 3.45 -14.99 8.72
CA ILE A 47 3.68 -13.73 9.46
C ILE A 47 3.58 -13.96 10.97
N HIS A 48 2.47 -14.53 11.44
CA HIS A 48 2.17 -14.58 12.87
C HIS A 48 3.11 -15.51 13.62
N GLN A 49 3.34 -16.72 13.09
CA GLN A 49 4.21 -17.72 13.71
C GLN A 49 5.71 -17.39 13.67
N ARG A 50 6.12 -16.43 12.82
CA ARG A 50 7.53 -16.06 12.65
C ARG A 50 7.99 -14.98 13.65
N ARG A 51 9.30 -14.94 13.91
CA ARG A 51 9.95 -13.95 14.79
C ARG A 51 9.63 -12.51 14.37
N TRP A 52 9.61 -11.61 15.35
CA TRP A 52 9.39 -10.19 15.11
C TRP A 52 10.54 -9.59 14.29
N THR A 53 10.20 -8.96 13.17
CA THR A 53 11.12 -8.22 12.31
C THR A 53 10.50 -6.89 11.93
N SER A 54 11.30 -5.91 11.51
CA SER A 54 10.79 -4.61 11.06
C SER A 54 9.80 -4.74 9.89
N VAL A 55 10.00 -5.72 9.02
CA VAL A 55 9.06 -6.05 7.93
C VAL A 55 7.72 -6.56 8.46
N LYS A 56 7.73 -7.36 9.55
CA LYS A 56 6.48 -7.80 10.21
C LYS A 56 5.73 -6.61 10.80
N MET A 57 6.42 -5.68 11.46
CA MET A 57 5.79 -4.46 11.98
C MET A 57 5.17 -3.61 10.87
N ALA A 58 5.91 -3.36 9.80
CA ALA A 58 5.41 -2.60 8.65
C ALA A 58 4.20 -3.29 7.99
N TYR A 59 4.26 -4.61 7.84
CA TYR A 59 3.15 -5.41 7.31
C TYR A 59 1.89 -5.31 8.19
N LEU A 60 2.02 -5.59 9.50
CA LEU A 60 0.89 -5.55 10.43
C LEU A 60 0.27 -4.15 10.49
N PHE A 61 1.12 -3.11 10.47
CA PHE A 61 0.65 -1.74 10.44
C PHE A 61 -0.12 -1.44 9.14
N CYS A 62 0.48 -1.69 7.98
CA CYS A 62 -0.15 -1.52 6.66
C CYS A 62 -1.48 -2.30 6.52
N ARG A 63 -1.57 -3.49 7.12
CA ARG A 63 -2.74 -4.36 7.02
C ARG A 63 -3.86 -3.99 7.98
N TYR A 64 -3.55 -3.88 9.27
CA TYR A 64 -4.54 -3.74 10.33
C TYR A 64 -4.92 -2.29 10.62
N TRP A 65 -4.06 -1.32 10.30
CA TRP A 65 -4.39 0.09 10.50
C TRP A 65 -5.62 0.52 9.65
N PRO A 66 -5.67 0.27 8.32
CA PRO A 66 -6.85 0.59 7.54
C PRO A 66 -8.07 -0.21 8.00
N LEU A 67 -7.92 -1.49 8.36
CA LEU A 67 -9.04 -2.32 8.86
C LEU A 67 -9.71 -1.72 10.11
N CYS A 68 -8.93 -1.14 11.01
CA CYS A 68 -9.42 -0.51 12.24
C CYS A 68 -9.96 0.92 12.02
N VAL A 69 -9.30 1.72 11.18
CA VAL A 69 -9.63 3.14 10.99
C VAL A 69 -10.79 3.35 10.01
N PHE A 70 -10.97 2.47 9.02
CA PHE A 70 -12.01 2.65 8.01
C PHE A 70 -13.45 2.52 8.50
N PRO A 71 -13.80 1.66 9.47
CA PRO A 71 -15.14 1.67 10.07
C PRO A 71 -15.53 3.03 10.63
N PHE A 72 -14.58 3.74 11.26
CA PHE A 72 -14.80 5.09 11.77
C PHE A 72 -15.00 6.09 10.63
N HIS A 73 -14.26 5.96 9.53
CA HIS A 73 -14.48 6.76 8.32
C HIS A 73 -15.83 6.49 7.66
N MET A 74 -16.22 5.22 7.55
CA MET A 74 -17.52 4.83 7.00
C MET A 74 -18.66 5.39 7.84
N TRP A 75 -18.57 5.33 9.17
CA TRP A 75 -19.55 5.95 10.05
C TRP A 75 -19.67 7.47 9.79
N ALA A 76 -18.54 8.15 9.64
CA ALA A 76 -18.53 9.58 9.35
C ALA A 76 -19.08 9.93 7.96
N TRP A 77 -18.77 9.14 6.91
CA TRP A 77 -19.18 9.41 5.53
C TRP A 77 -20.60 8.95 5.21
N LEU A 78 -21.04 7.83 5.78
CA LEU A 78 -22.35 7.23 5.52
C LEU A 78 -23.44 7.75 6.48
N GLY A 79 -23.07 8.20 7.68
CA GLY A 79 -24.02 8.71 8.66
C GLY A 79 -24.52 10.13 8.34
N ASP A 80 -25.66 10.48 8.94
CA ASP A 80 -26.27 11.82 8.86
C ASP A 80 -25.98 12.62 10.13
N HIS A 81 -24.88 13.35 10.09
CA HIS A 81 -24.32 14.10 11.22
C HIS A 81 -24.68 15.58 11.16
N GLU A 82 -24.57 16.25 12.31
CA GLU A 82 -24.69 17.70 12.39
C GLU A 82 -23.37 18.37 11.99
N GLN A 83 -23.45 19.57 11.41
CA GLN A 83 -22.28 20.33 10.97
C GLN A 83 -21.25 20.52 12.10
N GLN A 84 -21.70 20.80 13.32
CA GLN A 84 -20.82 20.99 14.48
C GLN A 84 -20.03 19.72 14.82
N THR A 85 -20.69 18.55 14.76
CA THR A 85 -20.04 17.25 14.96
C THR A 85 -18.99 17.03 13.89
N CYS A 86 -19.33 17.23 12.62
CA CYS A 86 -18.40 17.06 11.51
C CYS A 86 -17.20 18.01 11.60
N ALA A 87 -17.41 19.28 11.95
CA ALA A 87 -16.33 20.25 12.11
C ALA A 87 -15.31 19.82 13.18
N GLY A 88 -15.78 19.17 14.26
CA GLY A 88 -14.92 18.65 15.32
C GLY A 88 -14.13 17.40 14.93
N ILE A 89 -14.75 16.47 14.18
CA ILE A 89 -14.14 15.17 13.88
C ILE A 89 -13.36 15.13 12.57
N VAL A 90 -13.63 16.03 11.63
CA VAL A 90 -13.08 15.94 10.26
C VAL A 90 -11.55 15.94 10.24
N ARG A 91 -10.90 16.80 11.03
CA ARG A 91 -9.43 16.82 11.10
C ARG A 91 -8.86 15.52 11.65
N VAL A 92 -9.53 14.93 12.64
CA VAL A 92 -9.12 13.65 13.24
C VAL A 92 -9.27 12.52 12.23
N LEU A 93 -10.37 12.50 11.46
CA LEU A 93 -10.60 11.51 10.40
C LEU A 93 -9.41 11.50 9.42
N TYR A 94 -9.13 12.62 8.78
CA TYR A 94 -8.07 12.67 7.77
C TYR A 94 -6.67 12.49 8.37
N ALA A 95 -6.43 12.93 9.61
CA ALA A 95 -5.19 12.64 10.32
C ALA A 95 -4.97 11.13 10.55
N LEU A 96 -6.03 10.39 10.85
CA LEU A 96 -5.97 8.93 11.00
C LEU A 96 -5.75 8.21 9.66
N LEU A 97 -6.02 8.83 8.52
CA LEU A 97 -5.73 8.26 7.20
C LEU A 97 -4.28 8.40 6.79
N ILE A 98 -3.56 9.44 7.25
CA ILE A 98 -2.15 9.70 6.89
C ILE A 98 -1.27 8.43 6.94
N PRO A 99 -1.36 7.57 7.97
CA PRO A 99 -0.47 6.42 8.04
C PRO A 99 -0.71 5.34 6.98
N CYS A 100 -1.88 5.29 6.33
CA CYS A 100 -2.19 4.29 5.30
C CYS A 100 -1.23 4.41 4.10
N PRO A 101 -1.26 5.51 3.30
CA PRO A 101 -0.33 5.69 2.20
C PRO A 101 1.15 5.68 2.64
N LEU A 102 1.49 6.17 3.83
CA LEU A 102 2.87 6.08 4.34
C LEU A 102 3.33 4.63 4.56
N ALA A 103 2.44 3.76 5.03
CA ALA A 103 2.76 2.36 5.25
C ALA A 103 3.06 1.63 3.92
N ALA A 104 2.21 1.79 2.90
CA ALA A 104 2.49 1.28 1.54
C ALA A 104 3.84 1.78 1.01
N GLN A 105 4.11 3.08 1.15
CA GLN A 105 5.35 3.68 0.67
C GLN A 105 6.59 3.20 1.42
N ALA A 106 6.48 3.00 2.73
CA ALA A 106 7.54 2.40 3.54
C ALA A 106 7.82 0.95 3.09
N VAL A 107 6.80 0.16 2.78
CA VAL A 107 6.96 -1.20 2.25
C VAL A 107 7.70 -1.19 0.91
N MET A 108 7.33 -0.29 0.00
CA MET A 108 7.98 -0.15 -1.30
C MET A 108 9.46 0.28 -1.16
N LEU A 109 9.76 1.21 -0.26
CA LEU A 109 11.12 1.60 0.07
C LEU A 109 11.93 0.43 0.64
N LEU A 110 11.39 -0.27 1.65
CA LEU A 110 12.06 -1.42 2.26
C LEU A 110 12.38 -2.49 1.23
N ARG A 111 11.46 -2.73 0.29
CA ARG A 111 11.64 -3.66 -0.83
C ARG A 111 12.79 -3.23 -1.74
N ALA A 112 12.85 -1.95 -2.13
CA ALA A 112 13.91 -1.42 -2.97
C ALA A 112 15.28 -1.49 -2.27
N VAL A 113 15.34 -1.16 -0.98
CA VAL A 113 16.58 -1.23 -0.18
C VAL A 113 17.07 -2.67 -0.01
N ALA A 114 16.16 -3.61 0.24
CA ALA A 114 16.50 -5.03 0.35
C ALA A 114 17.08 -5.57 -0.96
N PHE A 115 16.47 -5.22 -2.11
CA PHE A 115 16.90 -5.72 -3.41
C PHE A 115 18.23 -5.11 -3.88
N THR A 116 18.50 -3.85 -3.52
CA THR A 116 19.75 -3.16 -3.92
C THR A 116 20.95 -3.54 -3.05
N GLY A 117 20.82 -4.54 -2.18
CA GLY A 117 21.90 -5.03 -1.33
C GLY A 117 22.35 -3.98 -0.30
N ARG A 118 21.43 -3.14 0.18
CA ARG A 118 21.69 -2.09 1.18
C ARG A 118 22.73 -1.06 0.72
N ASN A 119 22.72 -0.72 -0.57
CA ASN A 119 23.52 0.37 -1.10
C ASN A 119 23.13 1.70 -0.41
N SER A 120 24.06 2.29 0.35
CA SER A 120 23.83 3.53 1.11
C SER A 120 23.36 4.69 0.23
N VAL A 121 23.76 4.73 -1.04
CA VAL A 121 23.32 5.78 -1.98
C VAL A 121 21.83 5.66 -2.29
N VAL A 122 21.37 4.44 -2.61
CA VAL A 122 19.94 4.17 -2.89
C VAL A 122 19.10 4.43 -1.64
N LEU A 123 19.59 3.96 -0.48
CA LEU A 123 18.95 4.22 0.80
C LEU A 123 18.85 5.71 1.11
N GLY A 124 19.90 6.50 0.83
CA GLY A 124 19.90 7.94 1.03
C GLY A 124 18.87 8.66 0.13
N ILE A 125 18.84 8.32 -1.17
CA ILE A 125 17.90 8.93 -2.12
C ILE A 125 16.45 8.59 -1.78
N LEU A 126 16.14 7.30 -1.58
CA LEU A 126 14.78 6.87 -1.26
C LEU A 126 14.36 7.32 0.15
N GLY A 127 15.27 7.28 1.12
CA GLY A 127 14.99 7.77 2.48
C GLY A 127 14.68 9.26 2.50
N PHE A 128 15.42 10.07 1.74
CA PHE A 128 15.15 11.49 1.59
C PHE A 128 13.80 11.74 0.90
N GLY A 129 13.53 11.05 -0.21
CA GLY A 129 12.23 11.16 -0.91
C GLY A 129 11.05 10.77 -0.02
N TYR A 130 11.16 9.68 0.75
CA TYR A 130 10.15 9.24 1.70
C TYR A 130 9.91 10.26 2.82
N SER A 131 10.98 10.90 3.30
CA SER A 131 10.88 11.95 4.32
C SER A 131 10.13 13.18 3.78
N ILE A 132 10.42 13.60 2.55
CA ILE A 132 9.68 14.68 1.88
C ILE A 132 8.21 14.33 1.75
N LEU A 133 7.88 13.13 1.25
CA LEU A 133 6.49 12.68 1.12
C LEU A 133 5.77 12.68 2.47
N THR A 134 6.43 12.21 3.53
CA THR A 134 5.86 12.20 4.88
C THR A 134 5.50 13.61 5.35
N VAL A 135 6.42 14.56 5.19
CA VAL A 135 6.17 15.97 5.55
C VAL A 135 5.02 16.56 4.71
N LEU A 136 5.01 16.31 3.39
CA LEU A 136 3.95 16.79 2.50
C LEU A 136 2.58 16.21 2.87
N GLN A 137 2.49 14.92 3.18
CA GLN A 137 1.22 14.29 3.59
C GLN A 137 0.71 14.86 4.92
N ILE A 138 1.59 14.99 5.91
CA ILE A 138 1.21 15.56 7.21
C ILE A 138 0.77 17.02 7.05
N TRP A 139 1.48 17.80 6.24
CA TRP A 139 1.13 19.18 5.96
C TRP A 139 -0.23 19.28 5.25
N ILE A 140 -0.44 18.57 4.14
CA ILE A 140 -1.69 18.65 3.36
C ILE A 140 -2.88 18.15 4.18
N PHE A 141 -2.83 16.92 4.73
CA PHE A 141 -3.97 16.37 5.47
C PHE A 141 -4.17 17.01 6.84
N GLY A 142 -3.11 17.56 7.44
CA GLY A 142 -3.17 18.21 8.74
C GLY A 142 -3.69 19.65 8.70
N THR A 143 -3.42 20.40 7.62
CA THR A 143 -3.73 21.84 7.57
C THR A 143 -4.65 22.26 6.42
N HIS A 144 -4.66 21.54 5.29
CA HIS A 144 -5.40 21.94 4.09
C HIS A 144 -6.79 21.32 3.98
N PHE A 145 -7.07 20.19 4.65
CA PHE A 145 -8.40 19.58 4.58
C PHE A 145 -9.38 20.27 5.55
N VAL A 146 -10.42 20.88 5.00
CA VAL A 146 -11.48 21.61 5.70
C VAL A 146 -12.86 21.03 5.37
N LEU A 147 -13.82 21.24 6.28
CA LEU A 147 -15.19 20.76 6.11
C LEU A 147 -15.88 21.48 4.94
N VAL A 148 -16.55 20.70 4.09
CA VAL A 148 -17.40 21.21 3.01
C VAL A 148 -18.74 21.66 3.62
N GLU A 149 -18.89 22.95 3.91
CA GLU A 149 -20.07 23.51 4.61
C GLU A 149 -21.31 23.61 3.71
N GLU A 150 -21.11 23.68 2.39
CA GLU A 150 -22.14 23.90 1.39
C GLU A 150 -23.17 22.75 1.37
N VAL A 151 -22.71 21.52 1.59
CA VAL A 151 -23.56 20.34 1.68
C VAL A 151 -24.49 20.42 2.90
N PHE A 152 -24.04 21.02 4.00
CA PHE A 152 -24.87 21.17 5.20
C PHE A 152 -25.92 22.27 5.06
N GLN A 153 -25.64 23.31 4.27
CA GLN A 153 -26.60 24.39 4.04
C GLN A 153 -27.84 23.90 3.27
N GLU A 154 -27.67 22.99 2.31
CA GLU A 154 -28.78 22.46 1.49
C GLU A 154 -29.52 21.31 2.17
N PHE A 155 -28.81 20.38 2.82
CA PHE A 155 -29.41 19.15 3.35
C PHE A 155 -29.68 19.19 4.86
N GLY A 156 -29.13 20.16 5.59
CA GLY A 156 -29.21 20.29 7.05
C GLY A 156 -28.40 19.24 7.83
N ARG A 157 -28.38 17.98 7.36
CA ARG A 157 -27.57 16.86 7.88
C ARG A 157 -26.96 16.10 6.72
N SER A 158 -25.70 15.67 6.87
CA SER A 158 -24.98 14.90 5.84
C SER A 158 -23.80 14.15 6.46
N GLY A 159 -23.07 13.41 5.62
CA GLY A 159 -21.78 12.84 5.98
C GLY A 159 -20.70 13.91 6.16
N CYS A 160 -19.66 13.58 6.91
CA CYS A 160 -18.53 14.47 7.16
C CYS A 160 -17.50 14.37 6.02
N PHE A 161 -17.67 15.21 5.00
CA PHE A 161 -16.75 15.32 3.86
C PHE A 161 -15.80 16.49 4.03
N ALA A 162 -14.53 16.29 3.69
CA ALA A 162 -13.56 17.36 3.65
C ALA A 162 -12.96 17.51 2.25
N ASN A 163 -12.57 18.73 1.93
CA ASN A 163 -11.84 19.05 0.72
C ASN A 163 -10.69 20.02 1.02
N ASP A 164 -9.82 20.21 0.03
CA ASP A 164 -8.73 21.17 0.06
C ASP A 164 -9.29 22.59 0.22
N LYS A 165 -8.77 23.31 1.22
CA LYS A 165 -9.16 24.68 1.57
C LYS A 165 -9.06 25.63 0.38
N ILE A 166 -8.04 25.46 -0.47
CA ILE A 166 -7.82 26.32 -1.64
C ILE A 166 -8.95 26.13 -2.66
N ALA A 167 -9.45 24.90 -2.80
CA ALA A 167 -10.57 24.62 -3.67
C ALA A 167 -11.90 25.23 -3.17
N GLN A 168 -12.01 25.50 -1.86
CA GLN A 168 -13.24 26.00 -1.23
C GLN A 168 -13.30 27.54 -1.12
N GLU A 169 -12.16 28.25 -1.11
CA GLU A 169 -12.10 29.70 -0.82
C GLU A 169 -12.81 30.59 -1.87
N HIS A 170 -13.04 30.08 -3.08
CA HIS A 170 -13.76 30.81 -4.13
C HIS A 170 -14.85 29.97 -4.82
N ILE A 171 -16.05 30.00 -4.25
CA ILE A 171 -17.28 29.33 -4.74
C ILE A 171 -17.53 29.56 -6.25
N PHE A 172 -17.10 30.69 -6.82
CA PHE A 172 -17.31 31.05 -8.23
C PHE A 172 -16.08 30.99 -9.13
N ILE A 173 -14.87 30.85 -8.56
CA ILE A 173 -13.63 30.77 -9.34
C ILE A 173 -13.08 29.37 -9.13
N LYS A 174 -13.26 28.52 -10.14
CA LYS A 174 -12.76 27.14 -10.17
C LYS A 174 -11.24 27.12 -9.96
N GLN A 175 -10.80 26.96 -8.71
CA GLN A 175 -9.40 26.78 -8.39
C GLN A 175 -9.08 25.29 -8.31
N VAL A 176 -7.96 24.93 -8.94
CA VAL A 176 -7.45 23.56 -8.94
C VAL A 176 -6.90 23.25 -7.55
N ALA A 177 -7.18 22.06 -7.02
CA ALA A 177 -6.62 21.56 -5.76
C ALA A 177 -5.15 21.14 -5.95
N LEU A 178 -4.32 22.13 -6.30
CA LEU A 178 -2.92 21.94 -6.71
C LEU A 178 -2.07 21.24 -5.64
N PRO A 179 -2.20 21.52 -4.32
CA PRO A 179 -1.42 20.80 -3.31
C PRO A 179 -1.75 19.31 -3.28
N THR A 180 -3.04 18.97 -3.26
CA THR A 180 -3.50 17.58 -3.22
C THR A 180 -3.18 16.82 -4.51
N ALA A 181 -3.35 17.43 -5.68
CA ALA A 181 -2.92 16.85 -6.95
C ALA A 181 -1.40 16.65 -7.00
N GLY A 182 -0.63 17.65 -6.53
CA GLY A 182 0.83 17.59 -6.43
C GLY A 182 1.31 16.48 -5.51
N LEU A 183 0.57 16.18 -4.44
CA LEU A 183 0.86 15.05 -3.56
C LEU A 183 0.78 13.71 -4.27
N PHE A 184 -0.33 13.42 -4.97
CA PHE A 184 -0.48 12.16 -5.71
C PHE A 184 0.56 12.02 -6.82
N LEU A 185 0.92 13.13 -7.48
CA LEU A 185 2.01 13.15 -8.45
C LEU A 185 3.37 12.86 -7.78
N ALA A 186 3.64 13.43 -6.60
CA ALA A 186 4.86 13.16 -5.85
C ALA A 186 4.94 11.70 -5.39
N VAL A 187 3.83 11.11 -4.94
CA VAL A 187 3.72 9.68 -4.60
C VAL A 187 4.03 8.82 -5.83
N PHE A 188 3.43 9.12 -6.99
CA PHE A 188 3.73 8.45 -8.25
C PHE A 188 5.22 8.55 -8.63
N LEU A 189 5.82 9.74 -8.53
CA LEU A 189 7.25 9.93 -8.84
C LEU A 189 8.15 9.13 -7.89
N PHE A 190 7.79 9.04 -6.62
CA PHE A 190 8.52 8.21 -5.66
C PHE A 190 8.39 6.72 -5.97
N ASP A 191 7.22 6.25 -6.38
CA ASP A 191 7.02 4.88 -6.85
C ASP A 191 7.90 4.59 -8.08
N VAL A 192 7.96 5.53 -9.04
CA VAL A 192 8.84 5.45 -10.23
C VAL A 192 10.31 5.37 -9.83
N LEU A 193 10.75 6.20 -8.88
CA LEU A 193 12.12 6.17 -8.37
C LEU A 193 12.43 4.83 -7.67
N SER A 194 11.49 4.32 -6.87
CA SER A 194 11.62 3.05 -6.16
C SER A 194 11.74 1.88 -7.12
N ILE A 195 10.81 1.71 -8.07
CA ILE A 195 10.86 0.63 -9.05
C ILE A 195 12.05 0.80 -10.01
N GLY A 196 12.34 2.03 -10.43
CA GLY A 196 13.47 2.36 -11.28
C GLY A 196 14.79 1.96 -10.64
N SER A 197 14.96 2.18 -9.33
CA SER A 197 16.16 1.74 -8.60
C SER A 197 16.33 0.22 -8.61
N ILE A 198 15.24 -0.54 -8.48
CA ILE A 198 15.23 -2.01 -8.55
C ILE A 198 15.62 -2.47 -9.95
N VAL A 199 15.00 -1.91 -11.00
CA VAL A 199 15.26 -2.29 -12.40
C VAL A 199 16.70 -1.96 -12.79
N VAL A 200 17.20 -0.76 -12.46
CA VAL A 200 18.60 -0.37 -12.75
C VAL A 200 19.58 -1.30 -12.03
N HIS A 201 19.31 -1.66 -10.78
CA HIS A 201 20.16 -2.60 -10.04
C HIS A 201 20.16 -3.99 -10.68
N TYR A 202 18.98 -4.49 -11.06
CA TYR A 202 18.83 -5.78 -11.75
C TYR A 202 19.61 -5.82 -13.07
N LEU A 203 19.49 -4.79 -13.90
CA LEU A 203 20.21 -4.72 -15.18
C LEU A 203 21.73 -4.67 -14.99
N ARG A 204 22.22 -4.03 -13.92
CA ARG A 204 23.66 -3.96 -13.61
C ARG A 204 24.24 -5.25 -13.04
N ARG A 205 23.44 -6.08 -12.35
CA ARG A 205 23.91 -7.28 -11.61
C ARG A 205 23.37 -8.60 -12.19
N ARG A 206 23.24 -8.67 -13.51
CA ARG A 206 22.63 -9.77 -14.29
C ARG A 206 23.16 -11.21 -14.03
N SER A 207 24.20 -11.39 -13.21
CA SER A 207 25.04 -12.61 -13.19
C SER A 207 24.74 -13.65 -12.11
N LEU A 208 23.89 -13.42 -11.09
CA LEU A 208 23.88 -14.32 -9.90
C LEU A 208 22.53 -14.88 -9.43
N GLN A 209 21.36 -14.35 -9.80
CA GLN A 209 20.05 -14.90 -9.36
C GLN A 209 18.94 -14.68 -10.40
N ILE A 210 19.01 -15.43 -11.50
CA ILE A 210 18.21 -15.14 -12.71
C ILE A 210 16.71 -15.42 -12.51
N ASP A 211 16.32 -16.51 -11.84
CA ASP A 211 14.91 -16.93 -11.83
C ASP A 211 14.07 -16.28 -10.74
N LEU A 212 14.55 -16.26 -9.48
CA LEU A 212 13.81 -15.64 -8.37
C LEU A 212 13.69 -14.12 -8.55
N GLY A 213 14.75 -13.47 -9.03
CA GLY A 213 14.78 -12.03 -9.29
C GLY A 213 13.85 -11.63 -10.43
N LYS A 214 13.75 -12.42 -11.51
CA LYS A 214 12.87 -12.13 -12.64
C LYS A 214 11.40 -12.12 -12.23
N LEU A 215 10.97 -13.16 -11.52
CA LEU A 215 9.58 -13.28 -11.06
C LEU A 215 9.23 -12.20 -10.04
N PHE A 216 10.18 -11.83 -9.18
CA PHE A 216 10.03 -10.72 -8.25
C PHE A 216 9.79 -9.40 -8.97
N ILE A 217 10.58 -9.12 -10.01
CA ILE A 217 10.48 -7.88 -10.80
C ILE A 217 9.16 -7.87 -11.56
N GLU A 218 8.77 -8.97 -12.17
CA GLU A 218 7.50 -9.09 -12.90
C GLU A 218 6.30 -8.75 -12.01
N GLN A 219 6.25 -9.34 -10.81
CA GLN A 219 5.20 -9.02 -9.83
C GLN A 219 5.29 -7.59 -9.32
N GLY A 220 6.51 -7.06 -9.15
CA GLY A 220 6.73 -5.67 -8.74
C GLY A 220 6.26 -4.66 -9.78
N ILE A 221 6.53 -4.92 -11.06
CA ILE A 221 6.10 -4.06 -12.18
C ILE A 221 4.58 -4.08 -12.30
N ALA A 222 3.94 -5.26 -12.23
CA ALA A 222 2.49 -5.35 -12.30
C ALA A 222 1.81 -4.54 -11.18
N ALA A 223 2.28 -4.69 -9.94
CA ALA A 223 1.83 -3.89 -8.80
C ALA A 223 2.05 -2.39 -9.01
N PHE A 224 3.23 -2.00 -9.48
CA PHE A 224 3.57 -0.61 -9.76
C PHE A 224 2.66 0.02 -10.83
N VAL A 225 2.32 -0.71 -11.89
CA VAL A 225 1.40 -0.22 -12.93
C VAL A 225 0.03 0.10 -12.33
N VAL A 226 -0.52 -0.78 -11.50
CA VAL A 226 -1.83 -0.57 -10.86
C VAL A 226 -1.78 0.64 -9.93
N ILE A 227 -0.78 0.73 -9.04
CA ILE A 227 -0.62 1.85 -8.10
C ILE A 227 -0.44 3.17 -8.88
N SER A 228 0.35 3.16 -9.95
CA SER A 228 0.59 4.32 -10.81
C SER A 228 -0.69 4.82 -11.48
N VAL A 229 -1.51 3.92 -12.02
CA VAL A 229 -2.79 4.29 -12.63
C VAL A 229 -3.70 4.95 -11.59
N ILE A 230 -3.78 4.41 -10.38
CA ILE A 230 -4.60 4.98 -9.30
C ILE A 230 -4.10 6.38 -8.89
N ASN A 231 -2.78 6.55 -8.73
CA ASN A 231 -2.19 7.84 -8.36
C ASN A 231 -2.34 8.89 -9.47
N ILE A 232 -2.16 8.51 -10.74
CA ILE A 232 -2.35 9.41 -11.89
C ILE A 232 -3.83 9.79 -12.03
N LEU A 233 -4.75 8.84 -11.93
CA LEU A 233 -6.19 9.12 -11.99
C LEU A 233 -6.62 10.02 -10.83
N SER A 234 -6.05 9.82 -9.64
CA SER A 234 -6.30 10.70 -8.49
C SER A 234 -5.75 12.10 -8.73
N ALA A 235 -4.49 12.23 -9.17
CA ALA A 235 -3.91 13.52 -9.52
C ALA A 235 -4.73 14.25 -10.59
N ALA A 236 -5.10 13.57 -11.67
CA ALA A 236 -5.92 14.11 -12.74
C ALA A 236 -7.31 14.54 -12.25
N SER A 237 -7.93 13.75 -11.37
CA SER A 237 -9.21 14.07 -10.73
C SER A 237 -9.14 15.36 -9.91
N TYR A 238 -8.05 15.56 -9.14
CA TYR A 238 -7.82 16.80 -8.39
C TYR A 238 -7.37 17.98 -9.25
N MET A 239 -6.87 17.73 -10.47
CA MET A 239 -6.56 18.77 -11.45
C MET A 239 -7.79 19.30 -12.19
N ASP A 240 -8.89 18.55 -12.22
CA ASP A 240 -10.11 18.94 -12.91
C ASP A 240 -10.86 20.05 -12.14
N SER A 241 -10.73 21.27 -12.64
CA SER A 241 -11.38 22.49 -12.13
C SER A 241 -12.92 22.39 -12.04
N THR A 242 -13.55 21.45 -12.75
CA THR A 242 -15.01 21.30 -12.75
C THR A 242 -15.54 20.50 -11.55
N ARG A 243 -14.66 19.89 -10.75
CA ARG A 243 -15.05 18.87 -9.78
C ARG A 243 -14.60 19.23 -8.37
N VAL A 244 -15.32 20.19 -7.78
CA VAL A 244 -15.15 20.69 -6.40
C VAL A 244 -15.41 19.61 -5.32
N TYR A 245 -15.82 18.39 -5.69
CA TYR A 245 -16.19 17.32 -4.75
C TYR A 245 -15.52 15.96 -5.02
N MET A 246 -14.35 15.95 -5.66
CA MET A 246 -13.73 14.72 -6.17
C MET A 246 -12.91 13.91 -5.15
N GLY A 247 -13.42 13.75 -3.93
CA GLY A 247 -12.88 12.78 -2.96
C GLY A 247 -13.09 11.30 -3.35
N MET A 248 -13.66 11.03 -4.53
CA MET A 248 -14.05 9.69 -4.97
C MET A 248 -12.88 8.73 -5.11
N THR A 249 -11.72 9.20 -5.59
CA THR A 249 -10.55 8.33 -5.79
C THR A 249 -9.71 8.18 -4.53
N LEU A 250 -9.95 8.99 -3.50
CA LEU A 250 -9.12 9.05 -2.29
C LEU A 250 -9.15 7.74 -1.48
N PRO A 251 -10.31 7.10 -1.22
CA PRO A 251 -10.34 5.77 -0.58
C PRO A 251 -9.54 4.73 -1.35
N ALA A 252 -9.66 4.72 -2.68
CA ALA A 252 -8.95 3.80 -3.55
C ALA A 252 -7.43 4.04 -3.52
N ALA A 253 -7.00 5.31 -3.56
CA ALA A 253 -5.61 5.71 -3.51
C ALA A 253 -4.93 5.41 -2.17
N PHE A 254 -5.68 5.29 -1.07
CA PHE A 254 -5.11 4.95 0.23
C PHE A 254 -5.09 3.44 0.49
N ILE A 255 -6.20 2.75 0.23
CA ILE A 255 -6.32 1.33 0.59
C ILE A 255 -5.67 0.43 -0.46
N ILE A 256 -5.89 0.66 -1.75
CA ILE A 256 -5.47 -0.30 -2.77
C ILE A 256 -3.94 -0.49 -2.78
N PRO A 257 -3.11 0.57 -2.67
CA PRO A 257 -1.66 0.39 -2.52
C PRO A 257 -1.27 -0.44 -1.30
N ASP A 258 -1.96 -0.29 -0.16
CA ASP A 258 -1.73 -1.10 1.04
C ASP A 258 -2.06 -2.58 0.81
N ILE A 259 -3.19 -2.89 0.15
CA ILE A 259 -3.58 -4.26 -0.23
C ILE A 259 -2.49 -4.89 -1.10
N ILE A 260 -2.06 -4.17 -2.14
CA ILE A 260 -1.06 -4.64 -3.09
C ILE A 260 0.29 -4.85 -2.38
N ALA A 261 0.71 -3.91 -1.52
CA ALA A 261 1.92 -4.00 -0.74
C ALA A 261 1.91 -5.24 0.20
N CYS A 262 0.80 -5.47 0.90
CA CYS A 262 0.61 -6.65 1.76
C CYS A 262 0.68 -7.96 0.96
N ARG A 263 -0.04 -8.05 -0.16
CA ARG A 263 -0.02 -9.20 -1.08
C ARG A 263 1.39 -9.53 -1.56
N LEU A 264 2.16 -8.50 -1.93
CA LEU A 264 3.55 -8.66 -2.34
C LEU A 264 4.39 -9.26 -1.21
N ILE A 265 4.31 -8.73 0.02
CA ILE A 265 5.05 -9.27 1.17
C ILE A 265 4.70 -10.74 1.44
N LEU A 266 3.41 -11.09 1.45
CA LEU A 266 2.97 -12.48 1.67
C LEU A 266 3.51 -13.42 0.60
N THR A 267 3.43 -13.02 -0.67
CA THR A 267 3.93 -13.81 -1.80
C THR A 267 5.43 -14.06 -1.68
N LEU A 268 6.19 -13.05 -1.27
CA LEU A 268 7.63 -13.17 -1.06
C LEU A 268 7.98 -14.14 0.06
N ARG A 269 7.28 -14.04 1.20
CA ARG A 269 7.52 -14.93 2.34
C ARG A 269 7.16 -16.37 2.05
N ARG A 270 6.05 -16.61 1.35
CA ARG A 270 5.68 -17.95 0.91
C ARG A 270 6.79 -18.57 0.06
N ARG A 271 7.31 -17.81 -0.90
CA ARG A 271 8.39 -18.31 -1.76
C ARG A 271 9.68 -18.54 -1.01
N ALA A 272 10.09 -17.60 -0.17
CA ALA A 272 11.27 -17.76 0.68
C ALA A 272 11.15 -19.02 1.57
N SER A 273 9.99 -19.26 2.16
CA SER A 273 9.75 -20.46 2.98
C SER A 273 9.81 -21.77 2.19
N ARG A 274 9.39 -21.77 0.92
CA ARG A 274 9.53 -22.94 0.04
C ARG A 274 10.99 -23.20 -0.32
N THR A 275 11.74 -22.15 -0.66
CA THR A 275 13.17 -22.28 -0.97
C THR A 275 13.96 -22.82 0.22
N GLU A 276 13.70 -22.34 1.44
CA GLU A 276 14.31 -22.88 2.66
C GLU A 276 13.97 -24.37 2.87
N PHE A 277 12.73 -24.76 2.60
CA PHE A 277 12.31 -26.16 2.71
C PHE A 277 12.99 -27.06 1.67
N ASP A 278 13.07 -26.62 0.42
CA ASP A 278 13.72 -27.37 -0.66
C ASP A 278 15.22 -27.55 -0.39
N GLU A 279 15.90 -26.53 0.13
CA GLU A 279 17.30 -26.62 0.54
C GLU A 279 17.51 -27.61 1.69
N LEU A 280 16.62 -27.58 2.70
CA LEU A 280 16.67 -28.53 3.81
C LEU A 280 16.42 -29.97 3.34
N GLN A 281 15.50 -30.18 2.39
CA GLN A 281 15.29 -31.50 1.79
C GLN A 281 16.53 -31.98 1.04
N LEU A 282 17.15 -31.11 0.24
CA LEU A 282 18.38 -31.43 -0.47
C LEU A 282 19.51 -31.81 0.50
N GLN A 283 19.69 -31.04 1.57
CA GLN A 283 20.67 -31.36 2.62
C GLN A 283 20.37 -32.70 3.29
N SER A 284 19.11 -33.00 3.56
CA SER A 284 18.72 -34.29 4.15
C SER A 284 19.01 -35.48 3.23
N LEU A 285 18.84 -35.31 1.91
CA LEU A 285 19.17 -36.33 0.92
C LEU A 285 20.68 -36.57 0.86
N VAL A 286 21.48 -35.51 0.79
CA VAL A 286 22.95 -35.60 0.77
C VAL A 286 23.48 -36.29 2.02
N VAL A 287 22.95 -35.96 3.19
CA VAL A 287 23.33 -36.63 4.45
C VAL A 287 22.96 -38.11 4.43
N ARG A 288 21.77 -38.45 3.93
CA ARG A 288 21.31 -39.86 3.87
C ARG A 288 22.15 -40.69 2.91
N GLU A 289 22.54 -40.12 1.76
CA GLU A 289 23.45 -40.76 0.81
C GLU A 289 24.86 -40.95 1.38
N ALA A 290 25.39 -39.94 2.08
CA ALA A 290 26.70 -40.03 2.73
C ALA A 290 26.72 -41.10 3.84
N VAL A 291 25.66 -41.18 4.66
CA VAL A 291 25.53 -42.22 5.69
C VAL A 291 25.46 -43.61 5.07
N ALA A 292 24.67 -43.79 4.00
CA ALA A 292 24.58 -45.07 3.31
C ALA A 292 25.93 -45.50 2.68
N ALA A 293 26.71 -44.55 2.15
CA ALA A 293 28.04 -44.83 1.60
C ALA A 293 29.02 -45.31 2.69
N LEU A 294 29.00 -44.71 3.89
CA LEU A 294 29.84 -45.13 5.01
C LEU A 294 29.45 -46.53 5.54
N GLU A 295 28.15 -46.86 5.56
CA GLU A 295 27.70 -48.21 5.96
C GLU A 295 28.15 -49.29 4.97
N MET A 296 28.27 -48.97 3.67
CA MET A 296 28.81 -49.92 2.69
C MET A 296 30.32 -50.13 2.86
N ASP A 297 31.07 -49.11 3.28
CA ASP A 297 32.52 -49.20 3.50
C ASP A 297 32.88 -49.97 4.79
N ASP A 298 32.08 -49.83 5.86
CA ASP A 298 32.26 -50.67 7.07
C ASP A 298 32.00 -52.16 6.79
N ARG A 299 31.08 -52.47 5.87
CA ARG A 299 30.81 -53.86 5.46
C ARG A 299 31.91 -54.43 4.57
N SER A 300 32.53 -53.63 3.69
CA SER A 300 33.63 -54.08 2.84
C SER A 300 34.91 -54.32 3.67
N GLY A 301 35.20 -53.48 4.66
CA GLY A 301 36.35 -53.63 5.56
C GLY A 301 36.33 -54.92 6.39
N LYS A 302 35.18 -55.28 6.97
CA LYS A 302 35.03 -56.52 7.76
C LYS A 302 35.20 -57.81 6.96
N GLY A 303 35.07 -57.76 5.63
CA GLY A 303 35.25 -58.92 4.76
C GLY A 303 36.71 -59.35 4.56
N VAL A 304 37.67 -58.44 4.74
CA VAL A 304 39.09 -58.70 4.39
C VAL A 304 39.87 -59.38 5.52
N ASP A 305 39.53 -59.12 6.78
CA ASP A 305 40.25 -59.69 7.93
C ASP A 305 39.92 -61.17 8.20
N GLY A 306 38.85 -61.70 7.62
CA GLY A 306 38.43 -63.10 7.82
C GLY A 306 39.16 -64.14 6.97
N GLN A 307 39.96 -63.73 5.99
CA GLN A 307 40.52 -64.64 4.97
C GLN A 307 42.03 -64.90 5.08
N SER A 308 42.72 -64.35 6.10
CA SER A 308 44.18 -64.49 6.28
C SER A 308 44.58 -65.42 7.45
N GLN A 309 43.71 -66.34 7.88
CA GLN A 309 44.01 -67.33 8.93
C GLN A 309 43.92 -68.80 8.49
N ALA A 310 44.04 -69.08 7.18
CA ALA A 310 44.18 -70.45 6.67
C ALA A 310 45.58 -70.66 6.06
#